data_AF-A0A9W9C5D1-F1
#
_entry.id   AF-A0A9W9C5D1-F1
#
_cell.length_a   1.000
_cell.length_b   1.000
_cell.length_c   1.000
_cell.angle_alpha   90.00
_cell.angle_beta   90.00
_cell.angle_gamma   90.00
#
_symmetry.space_group_name_H-M   'P 1'
#
loop_
_entity.id
_entity.type
_entity.pdbx_description
1 polymer ?
#
loop_
_entity_poly.entity_id
_entity_poly.type
_entity_poly.pdbx_seq_one_letter_code
_entity_poly.pdbx_strand_id
1 'polypeptide(L)'
;MQELAIQPRGIFWQDDFITPEHEAHLMKIFQNELEWPERSGRLSLHYGYTFDYKTFGVDPSIPFKDFPVWLIPLLPTREGRPPDQVCLQHYPPGAGIPPHVDTHSAYDQLYALSLGAPVMMQFTRNSDADGDEEGEKKEVVEVDLTPRSMMQMSGDSRLHWTHGIKKRKTDTLPNGTVRRRDDRWSITYRWIREPAVCDCGDAKLCDTTQRKLGIEKEYRWKKEGEGTTTTTTDEPSTTTDEAATTSTEPATIEEPNTDLATPEDPTPEDPAPEDPAPEDLAPEDPAPEDPAPEDPNTPEEPNTTTEVSEFL
;
A
#
# COMPACT_ATOMS: atom_id res chain seq x y z
N MET A 1 -8.76 -23.41 -1.79
CA MET A 1 -9.26 -22.22 -1.08
C MET A 1 -10.73 -22.38 -0.71
N GLN A 2 -11.13 -21.91 0.46
CA GLN A 2 -12.51 -21.88 0.96
C GLN A 2 -12.85 -20.45 1.42
N GLU A 3 -14.10 -20.01 1.24
CA GLU A 3 -14.51 -18.70 1.75
C GLU A 3 -14.62 -18.74 3.28
N LEU A 4 -14.06 -17.74 3.96
CA LEU A 4 -14.20 -17.62 5.41
C LEU A 4 -15.64 -17.22 5.76
N ALA A 5 -16.18 -17.83 6.81
CA ALA A 5 -17.53 -17.55 7.31
C ALA A 5 -17.56 -16.28 8.20
N ILE A 6 -17.02 -15.18 7.70
CA ILE A 6 -16.91 -13.88 8.38
C ILE A 6 -17.34 -12.75 7.44
N GLN A 7 -17.43 -11.53 7.97
CA GLN A 7 -17.39 -10.32 7.15
C GLN A 7 -15.93 -9.84 6.97
N PRO A 8 -15.60 -9.08 5.91
CA PRO A 8 -16.37 -9.00 4.67
C PRO A 8 -16.47 -10.34 3.94
N ARG A 9 -17.54 -10.52 3.15
CA ARG A 9 -17.64 -11.64 2.21
C ARG A 9 -16.57 -11.56 1.12
N GLY A 10 -16.26 -12.69 0.51
CA GLY A 10 -15.28 -12.77 -0.58
C GLY A 10 -13.82 -12.81 -0.12
N ILE A 11 -13.56 -13.07 1.17
CA ILE A 11 -12.25 -13.53 1.65
C ILE A 11 -12.19 -15.05 1.48
N PHE A 12 -11.35 -15.52 0.54
CA PHE A 12 -11.06 -16.94 0.38
C PHE A 12 -9.68 -17.25 0.95
N TRP A 13 -9.56 -18.41 1.58
CA TRP A 13 -8.41 -18.79 2.38
C TRP A 13 -7.87 -20.17 2.00
N GLN A 14 -6.56 -20.32 2.04
CA GLN A 14 -5.86 -21.59 1.98
C GLN A 14 -4.68 -21.59 2.94
N ASP A 15 -4.74 -22.46 3.94
CA ASP A 15 -3.61 -22.79 4.79
C ASP A 15 -2.56 -23.60 4.02
N ASP A 16 -1.31 -23.52 4.50
CA ASP A 16 -0.17 -24.29 4.00
C ASP A 16 -0.06 -24.29 2.46
N PHE A 17 -0.24 -23.11 1.85
CA PHE A 17 -0.07 -22.92 0.41
C PHE A 17 1.35 -23.30 -0.06
N ILE A 18 2.33 -23.09 0.82
CA ILE A 18 3.69 -23.63 0.69
C ILE A 18 4.06 -24.47 1.91
N THR A 19 5.04 -25.35 1.74
CA THR A 19 5.58 -26.13 2.87
C THR A 19 6.51 -25.29 3.74
N PRO A 20 6.75 -25.69 5.00
CA PRO A 20 7.72 -25.04 5.88
C PRO A 20 9.14 -24.96 5.28
N GLU A 21 9.57 -25.99 4.56
CA GLU A 21 10.89 -26.03 3.92
C GLU A 21 10.99 -25.00 2.79
N HIS A 22 9.91 -24.82 2.03
CA HIS A 22 9.84 -23.82 0.98
C HIS A 22 9.85 -22.40 1.58
N GLU A 23 9.09 -22.16 2.65
CA GLU A 23 9.13 -20.90 3.39
C GLU A 23 10.55 -20.59 3.90
N ALA A 24 11.23 -21.57 4.51
CA ALA A 24 12.59 -21.41 4.99
C ALA A 24 13.60 -21.09 3.88
N HIS A 25 13.40 -21.63 2.67
CA HIS A 25 14.20 -21.26 1.51
C HIS A 25 13.93 -19.81 1.09
N LEU A 26 12.67 -19.40 1.00
CA LEU A 26 12.30 -18.02 0.67
C LEU A 26 12.85 -17.01 1.68
N MET A 27 12.85 -17.33 2.99
CA MET A 27 13.42 -16.45 4.01
C MET A 27 14.92 -16.20 3.78
N LYS A 28 15.67 -17.21 3.31
CA LYS A 28 17.09 -17.03 2.96
C LYS A 28 17.27 -16.07 1.79
N ILE A 29 16.45 -16.21 0.75
CA ILE A 29 16.47 -15.31 -0.41
C ILE A 29 16.15 -13.89 0.04
N PHE A 30 15.06 -13.69 0.79
CA PHE A 30 14.59 -12.37 1.17
C PHE A 30 15.57 -11.64 2.09
N GLN A 31 16.27 -12.36 2.98
CA GLN A 31 17.16 -11.75 3.95
C GLN A 31 18.58 -11.55 3.42
N ASN A 32 19.05 -12.39 2.49
CA ASN A 32 20.47 -12.46 2.13
C ASN A 32 20.76 -12.21 0.65
N GLU A 33 19.76 -12.31 -0.24
CA GLU A 33 19.96 -12.26 -1.69
C GLU A 33 19.23 -11.07 -2.35
N LEU A 34 18.15 -10.57 -1.75
CA LEU A 34 17.43 -9.41 -2.28
C LEU A 34 18.01 -8.10 -1.75
N GLU A 35 18.17 -7.14 -2.65
CA GLU A 35 18.48 -5.76 -2.31
C GLU A 35 17.19 -5.01 -1.93
N TRP A 36 17.12 -4.55 -0.69
CA TRP A 36 15.99 -3.78 -0.18
C TRP A 36 16.29 -2.28 -0.17
N PRO A 37 15.29 -1.41 -0.37
CA PRO A 37 15.47 0.03 -0.24
C PRO A 37 15.97 0.42 1.16
N GLU A 38 16.97 1.29 1.24
CA GLU A 38 17.54 1.80 2.49
C GLU A 38 16.63 2.87 3.13
N ARG A 39 15.52 2.43 3.73
CA ARG A 39 14.63 3.32 4.49
C ARG A 39 14.01 2.62 5.70
N SER A 40 13.41 3.40 6.60
CA SER A 40 12.72 2.84 7.76
C SER A 40 11.28 2.43 7.44
N GLY A 41 10.73 1.52 8.26
CA GLY A 41 9.33 1.09 8.15
C GLY A 41 9.12 -0.03 7.14
N ARG A 42 7.96 -0.02 6.47
CA ARG A 42 7.58 -1.06 5.50
C ARG A 42 8.38 -0.90 4.21
N LEU A 43 9.01 -1.98 3.77
CA LEU A 43 9.75 -2.05 2.51
C LEU A 43 8.95 -2.81 1.45
N SER A 44 9.16 -2.48 0.18
CA SER A 44 8.46 -3.10 -0.94
C SER A 44 9.40 -3.31 -2.13
N LEU A 45 9.23 -4.43 -2.82
CA LEU A 45 9.82 -4.75 -4.10
C LEU A 45 8.70 -5.12 -5.09
N HIS A 46 8.77 -4.58 -6.30
CA HIS A 46 7.78 -4.83 -7.34
C HIS A 46 8.39 -5.68 -8.46
N TYR A 47 7.57 -6.58 -9.01
CA TYR A 47 7.81 -7.35 -10.21
C TYR A 47 6.57 -7.27 -11.11
N GLY A 48 6.74 -7.53 -12.40
CA GLY A 48 5.73 -7.32 -13.43
C GLY A 48 5.62 -5.86 -13.82
N TYR A 49 4.43 -5.41 -14.19
CA TYR A 49 4.15 -3.99 -14.36
C TYR A 49 4.23 -3.26 -13.03
N THR A 50 4.91 -2.12 -12.98
CA THR A 50 4.94 -1.32 -11.76
C THR A 50 3.70 -0.45 -11.68
N PHE A 51 3.05 -0.43 -10.53
CA PHE A 51 1.95 0.48 -10.26
C PHE A 51 2.51 1.90 -10.15
N ASP A 52 1.97 2.81 -10.94
CA ASP A 52 2.34 4.22 -10.87
C ASP A 52 1.52 4.90 -9.77
N TYR A 53 2.19 5.33 -8.70
CA TYR A 53 1.60 6.01 -7.56
C TYR A 53 1.21 7.47 -7.87
N LYS A 54 1.63 8.04 -9.00
CA LYS A 54 1.18 9.37 -9.46
C LYS A 54 -0.18 9.28 -10.14
N THR A 55 -0.38 8.28 -11.01
CA THR A 55 -1.64 8.08 -11.75
C THR A 55 -2.59 7.10 -11.07
N PHE A 56 -2.14 6.39 -10.02
CA PHE A 56 -2.87 5.30 -9.36
C PHE A 56 -3.34 4.21 -10.32
N GLY A 57 -2.54 3.94 -11.37
CA GLY A 57 -2.82 2.95 -12.40
C GLY A 57 -1.56 2.16 -12.80
N VAL A 58 -1.66 1.40 -13.89
CA VAL A 58 -0.49 0.79 -14.54
C VAL A 58 -0.09 1.68 -15.71
N ASP A 59 1.13 2.22 -15.63
CA ASP A 59 1.70 3.01 -16.72
C ASP A 59 2.40 2.05 -17.70
N PRO A 60 1.91 1.92 -18.95
CA PRO A 60 2.52 1.05 -19.96
C PRO A 60 3.92 1.53 -20.40
N SER A 61 4.33 2.75 -20.05
CA SER A 61 5.69 3.25 -20.30
C SER A 61 6.72 2.70 -19.32
N ILE A 62 6.29 2.19 -18.16
CA ILE A 62 7.20 1.54 -17.21
C ILE A 62 7.51 0.11 -17.68
N PRO A 63 8.81 -0.26 -17.85
CA PRO A 63 9.18 -1.60 -18.30
C PRO A 63 8.62 -2.70 -17.40
N PHE A 64 8.11 -3.77 -18.03
CA PHE A 64 7.74 -4.99 -17.33
C PHE A 64 9.00 -5.63 -16.75
N LYS A 65 9.00 -5.87 -15.43
CA LYS A 65 10.08 -6.58 -14.75
C LYS A 65 9.75 -8.06 -14.65
N ASP A 66 10.56 -8.91 -15.26
CA ASP A 66 10.33 -10.36 -15.23
C ASP A 66 10.24 -10.92 -13.81
N PHE A 67 9.41 -11.95 -13.66
CA PHE A 67 9.29 -12.67 -12.40
C PHE A 67 10.55 -13.52 -12.17
N PRO A 68 11.21 -13.39 -11.02
CA PRO A 68 12.37 -14.21 -10.71
C PRO A 68 11.96 -15.67 -10.60
N VAL A 69 12.87 -16.59 -10.92
CA VAL A 69 12.59 -18.04 -10.99
C VAL A 69 11.98 -18.58 -9.69
N TRP A 70 12.39 -18.06 -8.53
CA TRP A 70 11.86 -18.47 -7.22
C TRP A 70 10.39 -18.07 -7.01
N LEU A 71 9.88 -17.06 -7.74
CA LEU A 71 8.51 -16.57 -7.60
C LEU A 71 7.51 -17.41 -8.42
N ILE A 72 7.95 -17.99 -9.53
CA ILE A 72 7.09 -18.75 -10.44
C ILE A 72 6.31 -19.88 -9.74
N PRO A 73 6.90 -20.69 -8.84
CA PRO A 73 6.17 -21.73 -8.11
C PRO A 73 5.13 -21.20 -7.12
N LEU A 74 5.13 -19.90 -6.81
CA LEU A 74 4.24 -19.25 -5.84
C LEU A 74 3.01 -18.62 -6.49
N LEU A 75 2.96 -18.58 -7.82
CA LEU A 75 1.85 -17.98 -8.55
C LEU A 75 0.55 -18.77 -8.30
N PRO A 76 -0.54 -18.11 -7.88
CA PRO A 76 -1.82 -18.79 -7.73
C PRO A 76 -2.37 -19.16 -9.11
N THR A 77 -2.93 -20.37 -9.21
CA THR A 77 -3.32 -20.98 -10.51
C THR A 77 -4.81 -20.85 -10.85
N ARG A 78 -5.60 -20.19 -9.99
CA ARG A 78 -7.07 -20.14 -10.12
C ARG A 78 -7.57 -19.22 -11.24
N GLU A 79 -6.76 -18.25 -11.67
CA GLU A 79 -7.18 -17.18 -12.59
C GLU A 79 -6.93 -17.49 -14.08
N GLY A 80 -6.47 -18.70 -14.41
CA GLY A 80 -6.24 -19.13 -15.80
C GLY A 80 -5.08 -18.43 -16.53
N ARG A 81 -4.53 -17.36 -15.96
CA ARG A 81 -3.33 -16.64 -16.43
C ARG A 81 -2.48 -16.15 -15.25
N PRO A 82 -1.16 -15.93 -15.44
CA PRO A 82 -0.31 -15.30 -14.43
C PRO A 82 -0.79 -13.89 -14.05
N PRO A 83 -0.45 -13.42 -12.84
CA PRO A 83 -0.66 -12.02 -12.47
C PRO A 83 0.21 -11.10 -13.32
N ASP A 84 -0.22 -9.85 -13.44
CA ASP A 84 0.47 -8.80 -14.18
C ASP A 84 1.41 -8.00 -13.28
N GLN A 85 1.13 -7.99 -11.98
CA GLN A 85 1.91 -7.28 -10.96
C GLN A 85 2.06 -8.13 -9.70
N VAL A 86 3.27 -8.16 -9.16
CA VAL A 86 3.57 -8.79 -7.86
C VAL A 86 4.34 -7.82 -6.96
N CYS A 87 3.88 -7.66 -5.72
CA CYS A 87 4.50 -6.81 -4.70
C CYS A 87 4.96 -7.66 -3.51
N LEU A 88 6.26 -7.85 -3.37
CA LEU A 88 6.87 -8.41 -2.17
C LEU A 88 7.06 -7.29 -1.13
N GLN A 89 6.59 -7.48 0.09
CA GLN A 89 6.63 -6.48 1.14
C GLN A 89 7.26 -7.06 2.40
N HIS A 90 8.10 -6.28 3.07
CA HIS A 90 8.68 -6.58 4.38
C HIS A 90 8.11 -5.61 5.43
N TYR A 91 7.68 -6.17 6.54
CA TYR A 91 7.14 -5.47 7.70
C TYR A 91 8.00 -5.82 8.91
N PRO A 92 8.95 -4.95 9.32
CA PRO A 92 9.64 -5.12 10.59
C PRO A 92 8.68 -4.91 11.77
N PRO A 93 9.02 -5.37 12.99
CA PRO A 93 8.18 -5.22 14.17
C PRO A 93 7.78 -3.76 14.43
N GLY A 94 6.48 -3.48 14.50
CA GLY A 94 5.95 -2.12 14.67
C GLY A 94 5.50 -1.45 13.37
N ALA A 95 5.97 -1.92 12.21
CA ALA A 95 5.52 -1.43 10.92
C ALA A 95 4.07 -1.84 10.63
N GLY A 96 3.47 -1.13 9.68
CA GLY A 96 2.10 -1.32 9.26
C GLY A 96 1.83 -0.67 7.92
N ILE A 97 0.58 -0.74 7.48
CA ILE A 97 0.06 -0.10 6.28
C ILE A 97 -1.31 0.53 6.65
N PRO A 98 -1.52 1.83 6.39
CA PRO A 98 -2.80 2.48 6.67
C PRO A 98 -3.98 1.78 5.96
N PRO A 99 -5.21 1.93 6.49
CA PRO A 99 -6.40 1.45 5.80
C PRO A 99 -6.51 2.04 4.39
N HIS A 100 -6.65 1.18 3.39
CA HIS A 100 -6.76 1.57 1.98
C HIS A 100 -7.56 0.53 1.19
N VAL A 101 -7.92 0.89 -0.04
CA VAL A 101 -8.32 -0.05 -1.09
C VAL A 101 -7.31 0.06 -2.21
N ASP A 102 -6.99 -1.05 -2.87
CA ASP A 102 -6.29 -0.99 -4.15
C ASP A 102 -7.20 -0.28 -5.18
N THR A 103 -6.65 0.30 -6.24
CA THR A 103 -7.45 1.00 -7.26
C THR A 103 -8.47 0.06 -7.91
N HIS A 104 -9.76 0.43 -7.91
CA HIS A 104 -10.85 -0.42 -8.39
C HIS A 104 -10.83 -0.58 -9.91
N SER A 105 -10.50 0.50 -10.63
CA SER A 105 -10.38 0.45 -12.10
C SER A 105 -9.21 -0.41 -12.57
N ALA A 106 -8.11 -0.46 -11.80
CA ALA A 106 -6.88 -1.09 -12.24
C ALA A 106 -6.86 -2.60 -12.04
N TYR A 107 -7.51 -3.10 -10.99
CA TYR A 107 -7.34 -4.49 -10.55
C TYR A 107 -8.66 -5.17 -10.24
N ASP A 108 -8.73 -6.46 -10.60
CA ASP A 108 -9.83 -7.35 -10.21
C ASP A 108 -9.62 -7.91 -8.79
N GLN A 109 -9.54 -9.24 -8.65
CA GLN A 109 -9.21 -9.95 -7.43
C GLN A 109 -7.74 -9.75 -7.04
N LEU A 110 -7.51 -9.78 -5.73
CA LEU A 110 -6.18 -9.66 -5.13
C LEU A 110 -5.86 -10.94 -4.39
N TYR A 111 -4.61 -11.38 -4.48
CA TYR A 111 -4.10 -12.50 -3.69
C TYR A 111 -2.96 -12.01 -2.81
N ALA A 112 -2.83 -12.56 -1.61
CA ALA A 112 -1.75 -12.26 -0.68
C ALA A 112 -1.26 -13.54 0.01
N LEU A 113 0.00 -13.90 -0.24
CA LEU A 113 0.72 -14.95 0.49
C LEU A 113 1.40 -14.33 1.71
N SER A 114 1.13 -14.83 2.90
CA SER A 114 1.79 -14.40 4.14
C SER A 114 2.95 -15.33 4.52
N LEU A 115 4.07 -14.76 4.95
CA LEU A 115 5.33 -15.47 5.20
C LEU A 115 6.03 -14.92 6.45
N GLY A 116 6.77 -15.76 7.17
CA GLY A 116 7.50 -15.35 8.36
C GLY A 116 6.57 -15.22 9.57
N ALA A 117 6.50 -14.05 10.21
CA ALA A 117 5.64 -13.84 11.37
C ALA A 117 4.16 -13.59 10.99
N PRO A 118 3.20 -14.08 11.81
CA PRO A 118 1.79 -13.76 11.63
C PRO A 118 1.47 -12.30 11.99
N VAL A 119 0.40 -11.75 11.41
CA VAL A 119 -0.07 -10.39 11.73
C VAL A 119 -1.58 -10.26 11.64
N MET A 120 -2.18 -9.45 12.51
CA MET A 120 -3.58 -9.06 12.36
C MET A 120 -3.74 -7.99 11.27
N MET A 121 -4.46 -8.33 10.21
CA MET A 121 -4.96 -7.38 9.22
C MET A 121 -6.37 -6.94 9.60
N GLN A 122 -6.61 -5.64 9.55
CA GLN A 122 -7.88 -5.03 9.84
C GLN A 122 -8.62 -4.73 8.53
N PHE A 123 -9.82 -5.28 8.39
CA PHE A 123 -10.82 -4.87 7.41
C PHE A 123 -11.78 -3.88 8.06
N THR A 124 -12.08 -2.79 7.37
CA THR A 124 -13.02 -1.78 7.86
C THR A 124 -13.95 -1.24 6.79
N ARG A 125 -15.24 -1.12 7.13
CA ARG A 125 -16.26 -0.39 6.36
C ARG A 125 -17.02 0.57 7.28
N ASN A 126 -17.37 1.75 6.76
CA ASN A 126 -18.34 2.61 7.42
C ASN A 126 -19.73 1.99 7.21
N SER A 127 -20.45 1.63 8.27
CA SER A 127 -21.83 1.21 8.09
C SER A 127 -22.66 2.45 7.76
N ASP A 128 -23.35 2.42 6.63
CA ASP A 128 -24.45 3.35 6.38
C ASP A 128 -25.57 2.97 7.36
N ALA A 129 -25.55 3.53 8.56
CA ALA A 129 -26.74 3.56 9.38
C ALA A 129 -27.69 4.53 8.68
N ASP A 130 -28.86 4.04 8.27
CA ASP A 130 -29.92 4.82 7.64
C ASP A 130 -30.21 6.09 8.47
N GLY A 131 -29.83 7.26 7.94
CA GLY A 131 -30.23 8.57 8.44
C GLY A 131 -29.31 9.19 9.49
N ASP A 132 -28.73 10.35 9.13
CA ASP A 132 -28.53 11.59 9.91
C ASP A 132 -28.46 11.52 11.46
N GLU A 133 -27.78 10.54 12.05
CA GLU A 133 -27.36 10.59 13.45
C GLU A 133 -25.83 10.59 13.54
N GLU A 134 -25.30 11.64 14.17
CA GLU A 134 -23.87 11.87 14.41
C GLU A 134 -23.19 10.64 15.03
N GLY A 135 -22.42 9.94 14.21
CA GLY A 135 -21.57 8.83 14.62
C GLY A 135 -21.54 7.74 13.55
N GLU A 136 -20.69 7.88 12.54
CA GLU A 136 -20.43 6.81 11.58
C GLU A 136 -19.99 5.54 12.33
N LYS A 137 -20.89 4.58 12.46
CA LYS A 137 -20.57 3.31 13.11
C LYS A 137 -19.61 2.55 12.19
N LYS A 138 -18.41 2.29 12.67
CA LYS A 138 -17.33 1.68 11.90
C LYS A 138 -17.33 0.17 12.15
N GLU A 139 -17.66 -0.60 11.12
CA GLU A 139 -17.57 -2.06 11.20
C GLU A 139 -16.11 -2.48 11.01
N VAL A 140 -15.58 -3.24 11.96
CA VAL A 140 -14.17 -3.64 12.00
C VAL A 140 -14.09 -5.14 12.17
N VAL A 141 -13.38 -5.81 11.26
CA VAL A 141 -13.04 -7.23 11.39
C VAL A 141 -11.54 -7.39 11.32
N GLU A 142 -10.95 -8.13 12.25
CA GLU A 142 -9.54 -8.50 12.18
C GLU A 142 -9.39 -9.96 11.71
N VAL A 143 -8.46 -10.17 10.78
CA VAL A 143 -8.09 -11.49 10.25
C VAL A 143 -6.64 -11.77 10.60
N ASP A 144 -6.38 -12.91 11.24
CA ASP A 144 -5.02 -13.34 11.57
C ASP A 144 -4.33 -13.94 10.34
N LEU A 145 -3.40 -13.19 9.77
CA LEU A 145 -2.65 -13.63 8.60
C LEU A 145 -1.53 -14.58 9.02
N THR A 146 -1.83 -15.87 9.12
CA THR A 146 -0.87 -16.90 9.54
C THR A 146 0.20 -17.17 8.46
N PRO A 147 1.40 -17.66 8.83
CA PRO A 147 2.45 -17.92 7.85
C PRO A 147 2.06 -19.04 6.88
N ARG A 148 2.58 -18.98 5.65
CA ARG A 148 2.31 -19.90 4.53
C ARG A 148 0.85 -19.93 4.07
N SER A 149 0.01 -19.02 4.55
CA SER A 149 -1.37 -18.91 4.10
C SER A 149 -1.49 -18.03 2.86
N MET A 150 -2.35 -18.45 1.94
CA MET A 150 -2.76 -17.62 0.80
C MET A 150 -4.19 -17.12 1.05
N MET A 151 -4.34 -15.81 1.04
CA MET A 151 -5.63 -15.12 1.04
C MET A 151 -5.96 -14.62 -0.35
N GLN A 152 -7.21 -14.75 -0.77
CA GLN A 152 -7.78 -14.06 -1.92
C GLN A 152 -8.87 -13.10 -1.43
N MET A 153 -8.86 -11.87 -1.94
CA MET A 153 -9.92 -10.88 -1.76
C MET A 153 -10.64 -10.68 -3.09
N SER A 154 -11.97 -10.76 -3.06
CA SER A 154 -12.85 -10.62 -4.22
C SER A 154 -14.19 -10.05 -3.79
N GLY A 155 -14.91 -9.39 -4.70
CA GLY A 155 -16.21 -8.79 -4.37
C GLY A 155 -16.12 -7.82 -3.19
N ASP A 156 -16.89 -8.07 -2.15
CA ASP A 156 -17.07 -7.16 -1.01
C ASP A 156 -15.76 -6.84 -0.26
N SER A 157 -14.97 -7.87 0.10
CA SER A 157 -13.69 -7.69 0.80
C SER A 157 -12.65 -6.91 0.02
N ARG A 158 -12.77 -6.90 -1.31
CA ARG A 158 -11.90 -6.17 -2.21
C ARG A 158 -12.39 -4.73 -2.46
N LEU A 159 -13.70 -4.55 -2.64
CA LEU A 159 -14.25 -3.34 -3.24
C LEU A 159 -14.93 -2.41 -2.24
N HIS A 160 -15.44 -2.92 -1.13
CA HIS A 160 -16.30 -2.14 -0.23
C HIS A 160 -15.73 -2.05 1.19
N TRP A 161 -14.55 -2.62 1.40
CA TRP A 161 -13.84 -2.63 2.66
C TRP A 161 -12.42 -2.13 2.46
N THR A 162 -12.01 -1.20 3.31
CA THR A 162 -10.58 -0.87 3.43
C THR A 162 -9.87 -1.96 4.21
N HIS A 163 -8.61 -2.22 3.86
CA HIS A 163 -7.76 -3.15 4.58
C HIS A 163 -6.45 -2.47 5.01
N GLY A 164 -5.91 -2.88 6.16
CA GLY A 164 -4.68 -2.29 6.69
C GLY A 164 -4.05 -3.14 7.78
N ILE A 165 -2.79 -2.85 8.11
CA ILE A 165 -2.09 -3.44 9.25
C ILE A 165 -1.72 -2.28 10.16
N LYS A 166 -2.28 -2.24 11.37
CA LYS A 166 -1.99 -1.18 12.34
C LYS A 166 -0.50 -1.14 12.69
N LYS A 167 0.09 0.04 12.85
CA LYS A 167 1.44 0.21 13.39
C LYS A 167 1.44 -0.11 14.89
N ARG A 168 1.83 -1.34 15.26
CA ARG A 168 1.94 -1.80 16.65
C ARG A 168 2.94 -2.94 16.76
N LYS A 169 3.50 -3.15 17.96
CA LYS A 169 4.50 -4.21 18.22
C LYS A 169 3.87 -5.52 18.72
N THR A 170 2.58 -5.52 19.02
CA THR A 170 1.85 -6.68 19.55
C THR A 170 0.46 -6.77 18.93
N ASP A 171 -0.09 -7.97 18.85
CA ASP A 171 -1.47 -8.26 18.47
C ASP A 171 -2.19 -8.92 19.65
N THR A 172 -3.44 -8.51 19.91
CA THR A 172 -4.33 -9.23 20.84
C THR A 172 -5.14 -10.24 20.04
N LEU A 173 -5.07 -11.51 20.41
CA LEU A 173 -5.76 -12.60 19.74
C LEU A 173 -7.20 -12.76 20.27
N PRO A 174 -8.09 -13.48 19.56
CA PRO A 174 -9.49 -13.65 19.99
C PRO A 174 -9.66 -14.29 21.38
N ASN A 175 -8.68 -15.08 21.84
CA ASN A 175 -8.66 -15.67 23.17
C ASN A 175 -8.13 -14.73 24.26
N GLY A 176 -7.88 -13.46 23.95
CA GLY A 176 -7.34 -12.44 24.86
C GLY A 176 -5.82 -12.48 25.05
N THR A 177 -5.10 -13.46 24.47
CA THR A 177 -3.64 -13.53 24.59
C THR A 177 -2.95 -12.48 23.72
N VAL A 178 -1.76 -12.04 24.15
CA VAL A 178 -0.97 -11.03 23.42
C VAL A 178 0.21 -11.71 22.73
N ARG A 179 0.28 -11.56 21.40
CA ARG A 179 1.38 -12.03 20.57
C ARG A 179 2.29 -10.88 20.18
N ARG A 180 3.61 -11.00 20.42
CA ARG A 180 4.59 -10.05 19.89
C ARG A 180 4.70 -10.22 18.37
N ARG A 181 4.76 -9.11 17.65
CA ARG A 181 5.06 -9.13 16.21
C ARG A 181 6.55 -9.31 16.01
N ASP A 182 6.87 -10.02 14.94
CA ASP A 182 8.23 -10.25 14.47
C ASP A 182 8.29 -9.91 12.97
N ASP A 183 9.44 -10.08 12.33
CA ASP A 183 9.60 -9.82 10.90
C ASP A 183 8.61 -10.65 10.05
N ARG A 184 7.82 -9.94 9.25
CA ARG A 184 6.82 -10.51 8.35
C ARG A 184 7.10 -10.12 6.91
N TRP A 185 6.87 -11.07 6.01
CA TRP A 185 6.82 -10.80 4.58
C TRP A 185 5.44 -11.11 4.01
N SER A 186 5.09 -10.45 2.91
CA SER A 186 3.96 -10.86 2.09
C SER A 186 4.21 -10.65 0.62
N ILE A 187 3.64 -11.53 -0.20
CA ILE A 187 3.63 -11.39 -1.66
C ILE A 187 2.19 -11.13 -2.09
N THR A 188 1.93 -9.96 -2.65
CA THR A 188 0.62 -9.58 -3.18
C THR A 188 0.61 -9.70 -4.70
N TYR A 189 -0.38 -10.39 -5.26
CA TYR A 189 -0.53 -10.63 -6.70
C TYR A 189 -1.75 -9.90 -7.23
N ARG A 190 -1.62 -9.27 -8.40
CA ARG A 190 -2.69 -8.49 -9.04
C ARG A 190 -2.80 -8.79 -10.53
N TRP A 191 -4.03 -8.77 -11.01
CA TRP A 191 -4.39 -8.89 -12.41
C TRP A 191 -4.97 -7.55 -12.85
N ILE A 192 -4.38 -6.99 -13.91
CA ILE A 192 -4.87 -5.77 -14.54
C ILE A 192 -6.26 -6.06 -15.11
N ARG A 193 -7.19 -5.16 -14.78
CA ARG A 193 -8.52 -5.15 -15.35
C ARG A 193 -8.52 -4.43 -16.69
N GLU A 194 -9.02 -5.10 -17.72
CA GLU A 194 -9.22 -4.52 -19.05
C GLU A 194 -10.69 -4.66 -19.48
N PRO A 195 -11.39 -3.55 -19.80
CA PRO A 195 -10.92 -2.16 -19.70
C PRO A 195 -10.81 -1.68 -18.24
N ALA A 196 -9.99 -0.65 -17.98
CA ALA A 196 -9.75 -0.09 -16.64
C ALA A 196 -10.98 0.69 -16.10
N VAL A 197 -12.07 -0.02 -15.85
CA VAL A 197 -13.39 0.49 -15.46
C VAL A 197 -13.97 -0.42 -14.39
N CYS A 198 -14.46 0.16 -13.29
CA CYS A 198 -15.19 -0.58 -12.28
C CYS A 198 -16.66 -0.15 -12.19
N ASP A 199 -17.53 -1.15 -12.14
CA ASP A 199 -18.98 -0.98 -12.06
C ASP A 199 -19.55 -1.38 -10.68
N CYS A 200 -18.72 -1.41 -9.63
CA CYS A 200 -19.18 -1.75 -8.28
C CYS A 200 -20.11 -0.70 -7.64
N GLY A 201 -20.18 0.51 -8.21
CA GLY A 201 -21.08 1.57 -7.75
C GLY A 201 -20.69 2.25 -6.44
N ASP A 202 -19.57 1.88 -5.82
CA ASP A 202 -19.15 2.47 -4.54
C ASP A 202 -18.71 3.93 -4.71
N ALA A 203 -19.51 4.88 -4.25
CA ALA A 203 -19.20 6.30 -4.39
C ALA A 203 -18.03 6.77 -3.49
N LYS A 204 -17.72 6.04 -2.41
CA LYS A 204 -16.70 6.42 -1.42
C LYS A 204 -15.32 5.86 -1.76
N LEU A 205 -15.24 4.65 -2.32
CA LEU A 205 -13.99 3.93 -2.54
C LEU A 205 -13.63 3.73 -4.02
N CYS A 206 -14.62 3.67 -4.92
CA CYS A 206 -14.37 3.38 -6.33
C CYS A 206 -13.95 4.63 -7.11
N ASP A 207 -12.73 4.62 -7.63
CA ASP A 207 -12.19 5.70 -8.47
C ASP A 207 -12.98 5.88 -9.79
N THR A 208 -13.52 4.80 -10.36
CA THR A 208 -14.39 4.89 -11.54
C THR A 208 -15.71 5.59 -11.22
N THR A 209 -16.36 5.21 -10.11
CA THR A 209 -17.62 5.84 -9.68
C THR A 209 -17.39 7.30 -9.33
N GLN A 210 -16.33 7.61 -8.57
CA GLN A 210 -15.95 8.98 -8.22
C GLN A 210 -15.75 9.85 -9.45
N ARG A 211 -15.03 9.35 -10.47
CA ARG A 211 -14.85 10.07 -11.75
C ARG A 211 -16.18 10.31 -12.46
N LYS A 212 -17.07 9.30 -12.51
CA LYS A 212 -18.42 9.43 -13.11
C LYS A 212 -19.27 10.48 -12.37
N LEU A 213 -19.06 10.65 -11.06
CA LEU A 213 -19.75 11.64 -10.23
C LEU A 213 -19.06 13.02 -10.19
N GLY A 214 -17.92 13.19 -10.87
CA GLY A 214 -17.15 14.44 -10.84
C GLY A 214 -16.46 14.74 -9.50
N ILE A 215 -16.22 13.72 -8.67
CA ILE A 215 -15.47 13.86 -7.41
C ILE A 215 -13.98 13.90 -7.74
N GLU A 216 -13.35 15.07 -7.62
CA GLU A 216 -11.90 15.19 -7.79
C GLU A 216 -11.16 14.63 -6.58
N LYS A 217 -10.17 13.76 -6.84
CA LYS A 217 -9.22 13.35 -5.79
C LYS A 217 -8.20 14.46 -5.59
N GLU A 218 -8.09 14.96 -4.36
CA GLU A 218 -6.92 15.73 -3.93
C GLU A 218 -5.71 14.78 -3.83
N TYR A 219 -4.72 14.97 -4.70
CA TYR A 219 -3.49 14.20 -4.66
C TYR A 219 -2.49 14.84 -3.68
N ARG A 220 -1.83 14.05 -2.81
CA ARG A 220 -0.88 14.55 -1.79
C ARG A 220 0.27 15.36 -2.42
N TRP A 221 0.78 14.94 -3.59
CA TRP A 221 1.83 15.66 -4.33
C TRP A 221 1.39 17.03 -4.86
N LYS A 222 0.09 17.26 -5.08
CA LYS A 222 -0.41 18.60 -5.48
C LYS A 222 -0.31 19.61 -4.35
N LYS A 223 -0.31 19.18 -3.08
CA LYS A 223 -0.17 20.07 -1.92
C LYS A 223 1.24 20.58 -1.71
N GLU A 224 2.25 19.89 -2.24
CA GLU A 224 3.66 20.30 -2.13
C GLU A 224 4.06 21.33 -3.20
N GLY A 225 3.21 21.57 -4.22
CA GLY A 225 3.44 22.54 -5.29
C GLY A 225 2.96 23.97 -5.01
N GLU A 226 2.15 24.20 -3.97
CA GLU A 226 1.63 25.52 -3.61
C GLU A 226 2.45 26.18 -2.50
N GLY A 227 3.76 26.30 -2.74
CA GLY A 227 4.67 27.11 -1.92
C GLY A 227 4.74 28.55 -2.42
N THR A 228 4.00 29.44 -1.76
CA THR A 228 4.19 30.91 -1.65
C THR A 228 4.76 31.63 -2.87
N THR A 229 3.92 31.98 -3.85
CA THR A 229 4.25 33.03 -4.83
C THR A 229 4.00 34.40 -4.19
N THR A 230 5.01 34.96 -3.52
CA THR A 230 5.01 36.39 -3.17
C THR A 230 5.23 37.19 -4.43
N THR A 231 4.17 37.85 -4.89
CA THR A 231 4.19 38.82 -5.98
C THR A 231 5.12 39.98 -5.64
N THR A 232 6.21 40.13 -6.39
CA THR A 232 6.90 41.42 -6.51
C THR A 232 6.87 41.82 -7.98
N THR A 233 5.98 42.75 -8.29
CA THR A 233 5.99 43.62 -9.47
C THR A 233 7.32 44.36 -9.57
N ASP A 234 7.94 44.32 -10.75
CA ASP A 234 8.68 45.47 -11.27
C ASP A 234 8.61 45.49 -12.81
N GLU A 235 8.20 46.65 -13.33
CA GLU A 235 8.05 46.98 -14.75
C GLU A 235 9.37 47.48 -15.38
N PRO A 236 9.45 47.62 -16.72
CA PRO A 236 10.69 47.47 -17.49
C PRO A 236 11.42 48.78 -17.82
N SER A 237 12.70 48.66 -18.19
CA SER A 237 13.47 49.72 -18.85
C SER A 237 14.20 49.21 -20.10
N THR A 238 14.00 49.96 -21.17
CA THR A 238 14.57 49.98 -22.54
C THR A 238 16.12 49.94 -22.59
N THR A 239 16.83 49.52 -23.65
CA THR A 239 16.91 50.05 -25.04
C THR A 239 17.90 49.22 -25.91
N THR A 240 17.64 49.17 -27.24
CA THR A 240 18.58 49.18 -28.43
C THR A 240 19.63 48.05 -28.58
N ASP A 241 19.93 47.47 -29.75
CA ASP A 241 20.05 48.00 -31.12
C ASP A 241 19.83 46.93 -32.22
N GLU A 242 19.39 47.40 -33.38
CA GLU A 242 19.35 46.69 -34.67
C GLU A 242 20.74 46.61 -35.33
N ALA A 243 21.01 45.55 -36.11
CA ALA A 243 21.71 45.67 -37.39
C ALA A 243 21.49 44.42 -38.27
N ALA A 244 21.12 44.69 -39.51
CA ALA A 244 20.71 43.77 -40.56
C ALA A 244 21.87 43.20 -41.40
N THR A 245 21.47 42.46 -42.45
CA THR A 245 22.12 42.21 -43.78
C THR A 245 22.59 40.76 -44.00
N THR A 246 21.75 39.92 -44.63
CA THR A 246 21.60 39.63 -46.10
C THR A 246 22.63 38.67 -46.71
N SER A 247 22.13 37.45 -46.98
CA SER A 247 22.17 36.71 -48.27
C SER A 247 23.49 36.51 -49.03
N THR A 248 23.82 35.27 -49.40
CA THR A 248 23.54 34.63 -50.72
C THR A 248 24.45 33.40 -50.94
N GLU A 249 23.81 32.24 -51.12
CA GLU A 249 24.07 31.01 -51.92
C GLU A 249 25.50 30.60 -52.46
N PRO A 250 25.65 29.54 -53.30
CA PRO A 250 25.95 28.19 -52.83
C PRO A 250 27.17 27.56 -53.57
N ALA A 251 27.52 26.32 -53.24
CA ALA A 251 27.71 25.21 -54.19
C ALA A 251 28.83 24.21 -53.82
N THR A 252 28.50 22.95 -54.14
CA THR A 252 29.36 21.85 -54.62
C THR A 252 30.20 21.03 -53.62
N ILE A 253 29.63 19.87 -53.25
CA ILE A 253 30.10 18.50 -53.50
C ILE A 253 31.62 18.31 -53.60
N GLU A 254 32.21 17.60 -52.63
CA GLU A 254 33.12 16.46 -52.84
C GLU A 254 33.04 15.54 -51.61
N GLU A 255 32.72 14.26 -51.80
CA GLU A 255 33.12 13.20 -50.86
C GLU A 255 34.55 12.76 -51.19
N PRO A 256 35.35 12.40 -50.18
CA PRO A 256 35.64 10.98 -50.08
C PRO A 256 35.68 10.43 -48.64
N ASN A 257 35.03 9.29 -48.53
CA ASN A 257 35.15 8.21 -47.55
C ASN A 257 36.47 8.15 -46.75
N THR A 258 36.41 8.17 -45.41
CA THR A 258 37.40 7.53 -44.53
C THR A 258 36.74 7.03 -43.24
N ASP A 259 36.93 5.73 -42.97
CA ASP A 259 36.70 5.06 -41.69
C ASP A 259 37.38 5.82 -40.54
N LEU A 260 36.61 6.26 -39.55
CA LEU A 260 37.12 6.51 -38.20
C LEU A 260 36.01 6.29 -37.17
N ALA A 261 36.26 5.37 -36.24
CA ALA A 261 35.40 5.08 -35.11
C ALA A 261 35.12 6.35 -34.27
N THR A 262 33.85 6.66 -34.05
CA THR A 262 33.42 7.68 -33.08
C THR A 262 33.47 7.11 -31.67
N PRO A 263 34.02 7.84 -30.68
CA PRO A 263 33.88 7.47 -29.28
C PRO A 263 32.42 7.65 -28.84
N GLU A 264 31.91 6.69 -28.07
CA GLU A 264 30.61 6.78 -27.42
C GLU A 264 30.63 7.94 -26.42
N ASP A 265 29.75 8.92 -26.62
CA ASP A 265 29.47 9.98 -25.67
C ASP A 265 28.64 9.36 -24.53
N PRO A 266 29.01 9.51 -23.24
CA PRO A 266 28.22 8.96 -22.16
C PRO A 266 26.86 9.66 -22.11
N THR A 267 25.79 8.89 -22.33
CA THR A 267 24.42 9.32 -22.05
C THR A 267 24.33 9.81 -20.60
N PRO A 268 23.76 10.99 -20.35
CA PRO A 268 23.56 11.47 -18.98
C PRO A 268 22.57 10.53 -18.28
N GLU A 269 23.02 9.90 -17.20
CA GLU A 269 22.14 9.23 -16.25
C GLU A 269 21.25 10.31 -15.60
N ASP A 270 19.98 10.33 -16.00
CA ASP A 270 18.96 11.13 -15.33
C ASP A 270 18.77 10.54 -13.91
N PRO A 271 18.93 11.32 -12.83
CA PRO A 271 18.80 10.79 -11.49
C PRO A 271 17.38 10.27 -11.28
N ALA A 272 17.28 9.04 -10.77
CA ALA A 272 16.01 8.45 -10.37
C ALA A 272 15.26 9.40 -9.41
N PRO A 273 13.94 9.60 -9.56
CA PRO A 273 13.20 10.51 -8.70
C PRO A 273 13.25 10.01 -7.24
N GLU A 274 13.77 10.87 -6.37
CA GLU A 274 13.74 10.69 -4.92
C GLU A 274 12.28 10.67 -4.45
N ASP A 275 11.91 9.61 -3.74
CA ASP A 275 10.56 9.38 -3.23
C ASP A 275 10.56 9.69 -1.73
N PRO A 276 10.09 10.88 -1.28
CA PRO A 276 10.04 11.20 0.14
C PRO A 276 9.02 10.29 0.83
N ALA A 277 9.49 9.50 1.79
CA ALA A 277 8.60 8.83 2.73
C ALA A 277 7.82 9.91 3.51
N PRO A 278 6.51 9.71 3.78
CA PRO A 278 5.76 10.67 4.59
C PRO A 278 6.30 10.67 6.02
N GLU A 279 7.00 11.74 6.40
CA GLU A 279 7.10 12.15 7.79
C GLU A 279 5.75 12.74 8.19
N ASP A 280 5.01 12.04 9.05
CA ASP A 280 3.82 12.62 9.69
C ASP A 280 4.07 12.70 11.19
N LEU A 281 3.83 13.91 11.69
CA LEU A 281 3.93 14.38 13.07
C LEU A 281 3.29 13.37 14.03
N ALA A 282 4.06 12.95 15.03
CA ALA A 282 3.52 12.19 16.14
C ALA A 282 2.43 13.03 16.84
N PRO A 283 1.26 12.46 17.17
CA PRO A 283 0.39 13.10 18.16
C PRO A 283 1.16 13.16 19.48
N GLU A 284 1.25 14.34 20.09
CA GLU A 284 1.66 14.46 21.49
C GLU A 284 0.62 13.70 22.33
N ASP A 285 1.06 12.63 23.00
CA ASP A 285 0.24 11.95 24.00
C ASP A 285 -0.14 12.99 25.08
N PRO A 286 -1.43 13.17 25.41
CA PRO A 286 -1.78 13.93 26.60
C PRO A 286 -1.19 13.20 27.81
N ALA A 287 -0.42 13.94 28.62
CA ALA A 287 0.11 13.44 29.87
C ALA A 287 -1.02 12.84 30.73
N PRO A 288 -0.78 11.75 31.46
CA PRO A 288 -1.79 11.18 32.34
C PRO A 288 -2.15 12.20 33.43
N GLU A 289 -3.44 12.51 33.56
CA GLU A 289 -3.94 13.23 34.73
C GLU A 289 -3.73 12.35 35.97
N ASP A 290 -3.06 12.90 36.98
CA ASP A 290 -2.93 12.26 38.28
C ASP A 290 -4.34 11.96 38.84
N PRO A 291 -4.59 10.75 39.37
CA PRO A 291 -5.86 10.47 40.02
C PRO A 291 -6.00 11.37 41.25
N ALA A 292 -7.15 12.02 41.37
CA ALA A 292 -7.51 12.81 42.54
C ALA A 292 -7.35 11.97 43.83
N PRO A 293 -6.86 12.55 44.94
CA PRO A 293 -6.68 11.82 46.19
C PRO A 293 -8.02 11.29 46.69
N GLU A 294 -8.03 10.01 47.08
CA GLU A 294 -9.19 9.36 47.70
C GLU A 294 -9.57 10.09 49.00
N ASP A 295 -10.87 10.41 49.12
CA ASP A 295 -11.45 10.97 50.34
C ASP A 295 -11.41 9.89 51.44
N PRO A 296 -10.72 10.11 52.57
CA PRO A 296 -10.52 9.09 53.60
C PRO A 296 -11.77 8.76 54.43
N ASN A 297 -12.98 9.04 53.92
CA ASN A 297 -14.22 8.92 54.68
C ASN A 297 -15.38 8.22 53.96
N THR A 298 -15.08 7.27 53.08
CA THR A 298 -16.08 6.30 52.58
C THR A 298 -16.24 5.14 53.57
N PRO A 299 -17.44 4.86 54.11
CA PRO A 299 -17.68 3.70 54.96
C PRO A 299 -17.67 2.41 54.12
N GLU A 300 -16.89 1.41 54.53
CA GLU A 300 -16.92 0.06 53.95
C GLU A 300 -18.29 -0.61 54.17
N GLU A 301 -18.92 -1.09 53.10
CA GLU A 301 -20.10 -1.95 53.21
C GLU A 301 -19.72 -3.38 53.65
N PRO A 302 -20.53 -4.02 54.52
CA PRO A 302 -20.20 -5.33 55.06
C PRO A 302 -20.35 -6.44 54.01
N ASN A 303 -19.26 -7.17 53.83
CA ASN A 303 -19.12 -8.35 52.99
C ASN A 303 -20.09 -9.46 53.45
N THR A 304 -21.08 -9.82 52.63
CA THR A 304 -21.98 -10.94 52.89
C THR A 304 -21.49 -12.19 52.17
N THR A 305 -20.75 -13.01 52.91
CA THR A 305 -20.36 -14.36 52.50
C THR A 305 -21.61 -15.24 52.44
N THR A 306 -22.02 -15.66 51.24
CA THR A 306 -22.99 -16.74 51.08
C THR A 306 -22.22 -18.03 50.82
N GLU A 307 -22.16 -18.89 51.84
CA GLU A 307 -21.79 -20.29 51.69
C GLU A 307 -22.81 -20.99 50.79
N VAL A 308 -22.33 -21.67 49.75
CA VAL A 308 -23.10 -22.70 49.03
C VAL A 308 -22.55 -24.06 49.44
N SER A 309 -23.40 -24.78 50.17
CA SER A 309 -23.20 -26.14 50.66
C SER A 309 -23.16 -27.18 49.54
N GLU A 310 -22.22 -28.10 49.62
CA GLU A 310 -22.25 -29.41 48.95
C GLU A 310 -23.50 -30.21 49.35
N PHE A 311 -24.18 -30.80 48.37
CA PHE A 311 -24.92 -32.06 48.54
C PHE A 311 -25.02 -32.80 47.18
N LEU A 312 -24.38 -33.98 47.16
CA LEU A 312 -24.61 -35.19 46.33
C LEU A 312 -24.47 -35.10 44.80
#